data_AF-A0A2N1N959-F1
#
_entry.id   AF-A0A2N1N959-F1
#
_cell.length_a   1.000
_cell.length_b   1.000
_cell.length_c   1.000
_cell.angle_alpha   90.00
_cell.angle_beta   90.00
_cell.angle_gamma   90.00
#
_symmetry.space_group_name_H-M   'P 1'
#
loop_
_entity.id
_entity.type
_entity.pdbx_description
1 polymer ?
#
loop_
_entity_poly.entity_id
_entity_poly.type
_entity_poly.pdbx_seq_one_letter_code
_entity_poly.pdbx_strand_id
1 'polypeptide(L)'
;MFERSISTPLEISFCAAVMKLTQKTSQNYIELLDDNEYYDITVEVGKDPNVKIFLSEYITRGFPNYFKVFLWWYSFVEWTICFKIFQILLAADELFLQELIDYLQKYLIENKSEWMEQHFEFIHRTSFQYNSLLEIQRFCTDFMSKSPEKVFKSLDFTSLPEKSLVQLIKRDDLQMKEIEVWEHVLEWIFSLSSKEFSQKVRPYKKLLRRQIYENLLNSHLDPDIKPIDNILLPRNIRFDGIIDSKIIDLNMASIISRWINKVDVNCNFSYLRESYLPYKFQLLLRGSRDGFTPKRFHELCDGKPYTVTFIKVKGAEEIIGGYDPLKWESSGGWVVTKDSFIFSFNNNDIKNAIISNIEKTNEALYCGSKNGPDFADIILWAHNESTDYTSLVCKKRHHEKSIRDAEGNFTMDDYEVFQILKR
;
A
#
# COMPACT_ATOMS: atom_id res chain seq x y z
N MET A 1 -19.04 -40.31 -43.41
CA MET A 1 -17.98 -40.53 -44.42
C MET A 1 -17.79 -39.21 -45.14
N PHE A 2 -16.71 -38.45 -45.00
CA PHE A 2 -15.31 -38.72 -44.59
C PHE A 2 -14.82 -37.51 -43.75
N GLU A 3 -14.26 -37.68 -42.53
CA GLU A 3 -12.82 -37.83 -42.19
C GLU A 3 -11.92 -36.81 -42.93
N ARG A 4 -11.32 -35.76 -42.32
CA ARG A 4 -10.33 -35.60 -41.22
C ARG A 4 -8.98 -36.32 -41.41
N SER A 5 -7.91 -35.54 -41.23
CA SER A 5 -6.49 -35.87 -40.94
C SER A 5 -5.54 -36.16 -42.12
N ILE A 6 -4.24 -35.82 -42.17
CA ILE A 6 -3.28 -35.00 -41.38
C ILE A 6 -2.02 -34.81 -42.27
N SER A 7 -1.42 -33.61 -42.19
CA SER A 7 -0.03 -33.12 -42.44
C SER A 7 0.86 -33.58 -43.60
N THR A 8 1.59 -32.61 -44.19
CA THR A 8 3.00 -32.80 -44.61
C THR A 8 3.92 -31.61 -44.21
N PRO A 9 5.24 -31.83 -44.04
CA PRO A 9 6.14 -31.08 -43.15
C PRO A 9 6.80 -29.81 -43.71
N LEU A 10 6.30 -29.22 -44.80
CA LEU A 10 6.99 -28.10 -45.46
C LEU A 10 6.69 -26.71 -44.86
N GLU A 11 5.54 -26.50 -44.22
CA GLU A 11 5.16 -25.17 -43.70
C GLU A 11 5.81 -24.82 -42.35
N ILE A 12 6.24 -25.82 -41.57
CA ILE A 12 6.97 -25.60 -40.31
C ILE A 12 8.43 -25.19 -40.59
N SER A 13 9.03 -25.63 -41.70
CA SER A 13 10.38 -25.22 -42.09
C SER A 13 10.43 -23.78 -42.62
N PHE A 14 9.36 -23.28 -43.22
CA PHE A 14 9.30 -21.91 -43.74
C PHE A 14 9.14 -20.89 -42.60
N CYS A 15 8.26 -21.17 -41.63
CA CYS A 15 8.12 -20.31 -40.44
C CYS A 15 9.39 -20.32 -39.57
N ALA A 16 10.09 -21.45 -39.44
CA ALA A 16 11.35 -21.51 -38.70
C ALA A 16 12.52 -20.79 -39.41
N ALA A 17 12.54 -20.79 -40.75
CA ALA A 17 13.52 -20.05 -41.56
C ALA A 17 13.26 -18.54 -41.52
N VAL A 18 11.98 -18.12 -41.59
CA VAL A 18 11.57 -16.73 -41.43
C VAL A 18 11.89 -16.22 -40.01
N MET A 19 11.67 -17.03 -38.99
CA MET A 19 12.03 -16.70 -37.60
C MET A 19 13.56 -16.57 -37.39
N LYS A 20 14.37 -17.42 -38.03
CA LYS A 20 15.84 -17.32 -37.99
C LYS A 20 16.38 -16.10 -38.77
N LEU A 21 15.73 -15.72 -39.87
CA LEU A 21 16.07 -14.52 -40.64
C LEU A 21 15.75 -13.24 -39.86
N THR A 22 14.61 -13.18 -39.16
CA THR A 22 14.21 -12.02 -38.34
C THR A 22 15.08 -11.82 -37.09
N GLN A 23 15.63 -12.90 -36.54
CA GLN A 23 16.51 -12.82 -35.37
C GLN A 23 17.88 -12.21 -35.74
N LYS A 24 18.39 -12.53 -36.94
CA LYS A 24 19.66 -12.01 -37.46
C LYS A 24 19.58 -10.53 -37.86
N THR A 25 18.43 -10.08 -38.40
CA THR A 25 18.21 -8.65 -38.69
C THR A 25 17.99 -7.80 -37.45
N SER A 26 17.43 -8.34 -36.36
CA SER A 26 17.30 -7.58 -35.10
C SER A 26 18.64 -7.28 -34.42
N GLN A 27 19.65 -8.13 -34.59
CA GLN A 27 20.98 -7.92 -34.01
C GLN A 27 21.80 -6.85 -34.75
N ASN A 28 21.65 -6.75 -36.07
CA ASN A 28 22.30 -5.67 -36.85
C ASN A 28 21.76 -4.27 -36.52
N TYR A 29 20.49 -4.14 -36.10
CA TYR A 29 19.92 -2.84 -35.73
C TYR A 29 20.41 -2.32 -34.37
N ILE A 30 20.82 -3.22 -33.47
CA ILE A 30 21.39 -2.83 -32.16
C ILE A 30 22.81 -2.28 -32.36
N GLU A 31 23.61 -2.88 -33.24
CA GLU A 31 24.96 -2.38 -33.57
C GLU A 31 24.93 -1.03 -34.31
N LEU A 32 23.86 -0.72 -35.05
CA LEU A 32 23.66 0.57 -35.72
C LEU A 32 23.18 1.70 -34.80
N LEU A 33 22.59 1.38 -33.64
CA LEU A 33 22.16 2.37 -32.65
C LEU A 33 23.32 2.89 -31.76
N ASP A 34 24.48 2.22 -31.77
CA ASP A 34 25.68 2.67 -31.04
C ASP A 34 26.59 3.59 -31.88
N ASP A 35 26.38 3.68 -33.20
CA ASP A 35 27.10 4.60 -34.09
C ASP A 35 26.36 5.93 -34.22
N ASN A 36 26.96 6.99 -33.67
CA ASN A 36 26.42 8.35 -33.46
C ASN A 36 26.11 9.18 -34.73
N GLU A 37 26.02 8.60 -35.94
CA GLU A 37 26.09 9.41 -37.17
C GLU A 37 24.77 9.76 -37.88
N TYR A 38 23.59 9.22 -37.51
CA TYR A 38 22.36 9.50 -38.28
C TYR A 38 21.05 9.48 -37.45
N TYR A 39 20.66 10.60 -36.82
CA TYR A 39 19.38 10.75 -36.11
C TYR A 39 18.63 12.04 -36.52
N ASP A 40 17.34 11.92 -36.90
CA ASP A 40 16.49 13.05 -37.37
C ASP A 40 15.32 13.44 -36.42
N ILE A 41 14.97 12.63 -35.42
CA ILE A 41 13.85 12.92 -34.48
C ILE A 41 14.27 12.65 -33.04
N THR A 42 13.95 13.63 -32.17
CA THR A 42 14.20 13.62 -30.73
C THR A 42 12.86 13.49 -29.98
N VAL A 43 12.68 12.41 -29.23
CA VAL A 43 11.53 12.18 -28.34
C VAL A 43 11.96 12.38 -26.90
N GLU A 44 11.42 13.42 -26.28
CA GLU A 44 11.69 13.76 -24.87
C GLU A 44 10.59 13.20 -23.97
N VAL A 45 10.97 12.37 -22.99
CA VAL A 45 10.06 11.75 -22.03
C VAL A 45 10.47 12.12 -20.61
N GLY A 46 9.60 12.83 -19.89
CA GLY A 46 9.80 13.21 -18.50
C GLY A 46 9.28 14.61 -18.17
N LYS A 47 9.51 15.06 -16.94
CA LYS A 47 9.30 16.45 -16.51
C LYS A 47 10.60 16.98 -15.91
N ASP A 48 10.93 18.23 -16.23
CA ASP A 48 12.14 18.91 -15.74
C ASP A 48 12.32 18.72 -14.21
N PRO A 49 13.52 18.35 -13.75
CA PRO A 49 14.78 18.23 -14.51
C PRO A 49 15.02 16.84 -15.11
N ASN A 50 14.08 15.91 -14.99
CA ASN A 50 14.26 14.49 -15.32
C ASN A 50 13.70 14.14 -16.71
N VAL A 51 14.12 14.88 -17.73
CA VAL A 51 13.78 14.59 -19.13
C VAL A 51 14.78 13.57 -19.69
N LYS A 52 14.29 12.47 -20.23
CA LYS A 52 15.09 11.50 -21.00
C LYS A 52 14.84 11.68 -22.48
N ILE A 53 15.91 11.69 -23.25
CA ILE A 53 15.88 11.95 -24.69
C ILE A 53 16.11 10.64 -25.44
N PHE A 54 15.21 10.30 -26.35
CA PHE A 54 15.30 9.14 -27.23
C PHE A 54 15.41 9.62 -28.68
N LEU A 55 16.41 9.14 -29.41
CA LEU A 55 16.59 9.44 -30.84
C LEU A 55 16.08 8.25 -31.66
N SER A 56 15.33 8.47 -32.75
CA SER A 56 14.88 7.39 -33.62
C SER A 56 14.88 7.78 -35.10
N GLU A 57 15.33 6.87 -35.98
CA GLU A 57 15.13 6.95 -37.43
C GLU A 57 13.81 6.29 -37.85
N TYR A 58 13.07 6.94 -38.77
CA TYR A 58 11.91 6.42 -39.51
C TYR A 58 10.92 5.51 -38.75
N ILE A 59 10.21 6.05 -37.75
CA ILE A 59 8.98 5.41 -37.26
C ILE A 59 7.85 5.70 -38.25
N THR A 60 7.63 4.79 -39.21
CA THR A 60 6.28 4.62 -39.80
C THR A 60 5.97 3.27 -40.43
N ARG A 61 6.79 2.20 -40.30
CA ARG A 61 6.37 0.87 -40.81
C ARG A 61 7.03 -0.31 -40.11
N GLY A 62 6.20 -1.07 -39.36
CA GLY A 62 6.58 -2.25 -38.57
C GLY A 62 7.15 -1.82 -37.22
N PHE A 63 6.68 -2.29 -36.06
CA PHE A 63 6.98 -3.63 -35.55
C PHE A 63 6.16 -3.95 -34.29
N PRO A 64 5.49 -5.12 -34.21
CA PRO A 64 4.95 -5.67 -32.97
C PRO A 64 5.95 -6.50 -32.12
N ASN A 65 7.21 -6.66 -32.54
CA ASN A 65 8.07 -7.74 -32.02
C ASN A 65 9.17 -7.32 -31.01
N TYR A 66 9.39 -6.03 -30.76
CA TYR A 66 10.33 -5.59 -29.72
C TYR A 66 9.85 -5.88 -28.28
N PHE A 67 8.52 -5.97 -28.10
CA PHE A 67 7.91 -6.17 -26.78
C PHE A 67 8.09 -7.58 -26.19
N LYS A 68 8.40 -8.61 -26.98
CA LYS A 68 8.51 -9.99 -26.48
C LYS A 68 9.83 -10.31 -25.79
N VAL A 69 10.93 -9.63 -26.14
CA VAL A 69 12.27 -9.93 -25.59
C VAL A 69 12.48 -9.26 -24.23
N PHE A 70 11.86 -8.10 -24.00
CA PHE A 70 11.96 -7.37 -22.73
C PHE A 70 11.15 -8.03 -21.58
N LEU A 71 10.09 -8.76 -21.92
CA LEU A 71 9.21 -9.42 -20.94
C LEU A 71 9.80 -10.71 -20.35
N TRP A 72 10.76 -11.35 -21.04
CA TRP A 72 11.32 -12.63 -20.57
C TRP A 72 12.38 -12.46 -19.46
N TRP A 73 13.12 -11.34 -19.46
CA TRP A 73 14.18 -11.07 -18.49
C TRP A 73 13.66 -10.67 -17.09
N TYR A 74 12.42 -10.18 -16.98
CA TYR A 74 11.90 -9.54 -15.76
C TYR A 74 10.97 -10.43 -14.91
N SER A 75 11.14 -11.75 -14.98
CA SER A 75 10.27 -12.74 -14.32
C SER A 75 10.60 -12.96 -12.82
N PHE A 76 10.80 -11.89 -12.06
CA PHE A 76 10.81 -11.96 -10.59
C PHE A 76 10.18 -10.68 -10.03
N VAL A 77 9.11 -10.84 -9.22
CA VAL A 77 8.25 -9.81 -8.57
C VAL A 77 6.97 -9.40 -9.36
N GLU A 78 5.89 -10.15 -9.14
CA GLU A 78 4.57 -10.04 -9.80
C GLU A 78 3.86 -8.67 -9.68
N TRP A 79 4.08 -7.91 -8.61
CA TRP A 79 3.45 -6.59 -8.42
C TRP A 79 3.89 -5.55 -9.46
N THR A 80 5.19 -5.54 -9.80
CA THR A 80 5.73 -4.57 -10.76
C THR A 80 5.24 -4.81 -12.18
N ILE A 81 4.85 -6.03 -12.52
CA ILE A 81 4.48 -6.42 -13.87
C ILE A 81 3.11 -5.85 -14.24
N CYS A 82 2.10 -6.04 -13.39
CA CYS A 82 0.74 -5.57 -13.70
C CYS A 82 0.66 -4.04 -13.77
N PHE A 83 1.34 -3.35 -12.84
CA PHE A 83 1.46 -1.90 -12.90
C PHE A 83 2.17 -1.43 -14.17
N LYS A 84 3.31 -2.06 -14.55
CA LYS A 84 4.01 -1.72 -15.80
C LYS A 84 3.16 -1.99 -17.03
N ILE A 85 2.41 -3.10 -17.07
CA ILE A 85 1.48 -3.41 -18.17
C ILE A 85 0.42 -2.32 -18.29
N PHE A 86 -0.14 -1.88 -17.17
CA PHE A 86 -1.10 -0.78 -17.16
C PHE A 86 -0.46 0.53 -17.62
N GLN A 87 0.77 0.86 -17.20
CA GLN A 87 1.50 2.03 -17.70
C GLN A 87 1.77 1.97 -19.22
N ILE A 88 2.12 0.78 -19.74
CA ILE A 88 2.28 0.57 -21.20
C ILE A 88 0.95 0.80 -21.91
N LEU A 89 -0.17 0.36 -21.34
CA LEU A 89 -1.50 0.63 -21.88
C LEU A 89 -1.80 2.13 -21.95
N LEU A 90 -1.45 2.91 -20.91
CA LEU A 90 -1.62 4.37 -20.94
C LEU A 90 -0.74 5.02 -22.01
N ALA A 91 0.53 4.61 -22.10
CA ALA A 91 1.43 5.09 -23.15
C ALA A 91 0.95 4.70 -24.56
N ALA A 92 0.37 3.52 -24.72
CA ALA A 92 -0.21 3.08 -25.99
C ALA A 92 -1.38 3.97 -26.42
N ASP A 93 -2.19 4.47 -25.48
CA ASP A 93 -3.21 5.47 -25.79
C ASP A 93 -2.62 6.80 -26.27
N GLU A 94 -1.62 7.33 -25.55
CA GLU A 94 -0.95 8.58 -25.93
C GLU A 94 -0.28 8.50 -27.31
N LEU A 95 0.16 7.30 -27.70
CA LEU A 95 0.74 6.99 -29.00
C LEU A 95 -0.29 6.53 -30.05
N PHE A 96 -1.58 6.52 -29.70
CA PHE A 96 -2.70 6.10 -30.57
C PHE A 96 -2.55 4.68 -31.16
N LEU A 97 -1.99 3.74 -30.37
CA LEU A 97 -1.72 2.34 -30.76
C LEU A 97 -2.92 1.42 -30.46
N GLN A 98 -4.02 1.56 -31.20
CA GLN A 98 -5.29 0.89 -30.89
C GLN A 98 -5.20 -0.65 -30.74
N GLU A 99 -4.48 -1.35 -31.61
CA GLU A 99 -4.36 -2.82 -31.53
C GLU A 99 -3.69 -3.26 -30.21
N LEU A 100 -2.70 -2.48 -29.74
CA LEU A 100 -2.01 -2.75 -28.48
C LEU A 100 -2.93 -2.44 -27.30
N ILE A 101 -3.69 -1.34 -27.37
CA ILE A 101 -4.69 -0.98 -26.36
C ILE A 101 -5.70 -2.12 -26.20
N ASP A 102 -6.28 -2.61 -27.30
CA ASP A 102 -7.27 -3.68 -27.28
C ASP A 102 -6.72 -4.98 -26.68
N TYR A 103 -5.50 -5.36 -27.09
CA TYR A 103 -4.81 -6.54 -26.56
C TYR A 103 -4.55 -6.43 -25.05
N LEU A 104 -4.00 -5.31 -24.60
CA LEU A 104 -3.61 -5.12 -23.20
C LEU A 104 -4.81 -5.01 -22.26
N GLN A 105 -5.89 -4.32 -22.69
CA GLN A 105 -7.14 -4.28 -21.91
C GLN A 105 -7.69 -5.69 -21.70
N LYS A 106 -7.80 -6.47 -22.78
CA LYS A 106 -8.29 -7.85 -22.72
C LYS A 106 -7.39 -8.72 -21.84
N TYR A 107 -6.07 -8.62 -22.00
CA TYR A 107 -5.11 -9.37 -21.20
C TYR A 107 -5.27 -9.09 -19.70
N LEU A 108 -5.36 -7.81 -19.31
CA LEU A 108 -5.53 -7.41 -17.91
C LEU A 108 -6.82 -7.96 -17.31
N ILE A 109 -7.93 -7.85 -18.04
CA ILE A 109 -9.24 -8.33 -17.58
C ILE A 109 -9.26 -9.85 -17.44
N GLU A 110 -8.73 -10.58 -18.42
CA GLU A 110 -8.79 -12.05 -18.43
C GLU A 110 -7.78 -12.71 -17.49
N ASN A 111 -6.60 -12.10 -17.30
CA ASN A 111 -5.49 -12.76 -16.62
C ASN A 111 -5.10 -12.10 -15.30
N LYS A 112 -5.48 -10.82 -15.07
CA LYS A 112 -5.08 -10.01 -13.93
C LYS A 112 -6.26 -9.33 -13.23
N SER A 113 -7.48 -9.87 -13.37
CA SER A 113 -8.69 -9.35 -12.75
C SER A 113 -8.55 -9.16 -11.24
N GLU A 114 -7.98 -10.12 -10.51
CA GLU A 114 -7.79 -10.02 -9.06
C GLU A 114 -6.92 -8.81 -8.67
N TRP A 115 -5.82 -8.57 -9.41
CA TRP A 115 -5.01 -7.38 -9.23
C TRP A 115 -5.82 -6.11 -9.54
N MET A 116 -6.67 -6.15 -10.57
CA MET A 116 -7.53 -5.02 -10.91
C MET A 116 -8.58 -4.73 -9.83
N GLU A 117 -9.14 -5.76 -9.20
CA GLU A 117 -10.08 -5.62 -8.07
C GLU A 117 -9.37 -5.01 -6.85
N GLN A 118 -8.17 -5.50 -6.53
CA GLN A 118 -7.36 -4.99 -5.40
C GLN A 118 -6.94 -3.53 -5.59
N HIS A 119 -6.74 -3.09 -6.83
CA HIS A 119 -6.33 -1.73 -7.20
C HIS A 119 -7.44 -0.95 -7.93
N PHE A 120 -8.70 -1.25 -7.59
CA PHE A 120 -9.87 -0.72 -8.27
C PHE A 120 -9.89 0.82 -8.34
N GLU A 121 -9.58 1.53 -7.24
CA GLU A 121 -9.56 3.01 -7.22
C GLU A 121 -8.65 3.57 -8.31
N PHE A 122 -7.40 3.10 -8.32
CA PHE A 122 -6.38 3.59 -9.23
C PHE A 122 -6.79 3.33 -10.68
N ILE A 123 -7.27 2.11 -10.97
CA ILE A 123 -7.65 1.70 -12.31
C ILE A 123 -8.90 2.44 -12.78
N HIS A 124 -9.94 2.56 -11.93
CA HIS A 124 -11.13 3.32 -12.23
C HIS A 124 -10.80 4.80 -12.46
N ARG A 125 -10.12 5.45 -11.54
CA ARG A 125 -9.77 6.88 -11.66
C ARG A 125 -8.96 7.15 -12.93
N THR A 126 -8.01 6.26 -13.24
CA THR A 126 -7.17 6.43 -14.43
C THR A 126 -7.95 6.13 -15.69
N SER A 127 -8.63 4.98 -15.79
CA SER A 127 -9.32 4.57 -17.02
C SER A 127 -10.41 5.55 -17.46
N PHE A 128 -11.11 6.18 -16.52
CA PHE A 128 -12.14 7.19 -16.83
C PHE A 128 -11.58 8.56 -17.25
N GLN A 129 -10.25 8.74 -17.26
CA GLN A 129 -9.59 9.90 -17.89
C GLN A 129 -9.26 9.66 -19.36
N TYR A 130 -9.26 8.40 -19.81
CA TYR A 130 -8.85 8.00 -21.16
C TYR A 130 -10.03 7.40 -21.93
N ASN A 131 -10.46 8.06 -23.01
CA ASN A 131 -11.66 7.66 -23.75
C ASN A 131 -11.53 6.31 -24.48
N SER A 132 -10.32 5.84 -24.76
CA SER A 132 -10.04 4.58 -25.46
C SER A 132 -10.15 3.34 -24.58
N LEU A 133 -10.12 3.49 -23.25
CA LEU A 133 -10.06 2.39 -22.29
C LEU A 133 -11.44 1.81 -21.95
N LEU A 134 -12.28 1.63 -22.97
CA LEU A 134 -13.70 1.27 -22.82
C LEU A 134 -13.92 -0.08 -22.15
N GLU A 135 -13.08 -1.08 -22.41
CA GLU A 135 -13.24 -2.42 -21.83
C GLU A 135 -12.87 -2.43 -20.34
N ILE A 136 -11.82 -1.69 -19.96
CA ILE A 136 -11.48 -1.50 -18.54
C ILE A 136 -12.55 -0.68 -17.82
N GLN A 137 -13.07 0.39 -18.45
CA GLN A 137 -14.19 1.15 -17.88
C GLN A 137 -15.42 0.27 -17.66
N ARG A 138 -15.72 -0.64 -18.60
CA ARG A 138 -16.81 -1.62 -18.47
C ARG A 138 -16.55 -2.61 -17.35
N PHE A 139 -15.33 -3.15 -17.25
CA PHE A 139 -14.92 -3.99 -16.13
C PHE A 139 -15.15 -3.29 -14.79
N CYS A 140 -14.71 -2.03 -14.65
CA CYS A 140 -14.90 -1.27 -13.43
C CYS A 140 -16.39 -1.04 -13.12
N THR A 141 -17.18 -0.74 -14.15
CA THR A 141 -18.63 -0.53 -14.04
C THR A 141 -19.36 -1.79 -13.57
N ASP A 142 -18.98 -2.95 -14.11
CA ASP A 142 -19.51 -4.26 -13.74
C ASP A 142 -19.07 -4.68 -12.34
N PHE A 143 -17.83 -4.41 -11.96
CA PHE A 143 -17.31 -4.71 -10.63
C PHE A 143 -18.06 -3.93 -9.55
N MET A 144 -18.32 -2.64 -9.79
CA MET A 144 -19.11 -1.80 -8.89
C MET A 144 -20.53 -2.31 -8.66
N SER A 145 -21.20 -2.88 -9.67
CA SER A 145 -22.58 -3.37 -9.51
C SER A 145 -22.66 -4.77 -8.91
N LYS A 146 -21.77 -5.66 -9.35
CA LYS A 146 -21.77 -7.08 -8.94
C LYS A 146 -21.15 -7.31 -7.57
N SER A 147 -20.21 -6.46 -7.16
CA SER A 147 -19.50 -6.59 -5.89
C SER A 147 -19.24 -5.23 -5.23
N PRO A 148 -20.29 -4.40 -5.00
CA PRO A 148 -20.16 -3.09 -4.35
C PRO A 148 -19.46 -3.19 -2.99
N GLU A 149 -19.72 -4.25 -2.23
CA GLU A 149 -19.11 -4.48 -0.94
C GLU A 149 -17.59 -4.51 -0.99
N LYS A 150 -16.98 -5.04 -2.06
CA LYS A 150 -15.53 -5.04 -2.24
C LYS A 150 -15.00 -3.64 -2.53
N VAL A 151 -15.74 -2.82 -3.27
CA VAL A 151 -15.39 -1.44 -3.58
C VAL A 151 -15.48 -0.56 -2.34
N PHE A 152 -16.60 -0.61 -1.63
CA PHE A 152 -16.84 0.17 -0.42
C PHE A 152 -15.90 -0.22 0.74
N LYS A 153 -15.49 -1.49 0.79
CA LYS A 153 -14.50 -1.96 1.76
C LYS A 153 -13.06 -1.73 1.29
N SER A 154 -12.80 -1.32 0.05
CA SER A 154 -11.42 -1.13 -0.40
C SER A 154 -10.70 -0.09 0.46
N LEU A 155 -9.41 -0.31 0.74
CA LEU A 155 -8.61 0.62 1.57
C LEU A 155 -8.53 2.03 1.00
N ASP A 156 -8.70 2.16 -0.32
CA ASP A 156 -8.60 3.41 -1.04
C ASP A 156 -9.98 4.04 -1.28
N PHE A 157 -11.06 3.49 -0.71
CA PHE A 157 -12.43 3.98 -0.92
C PHE A 157 -12.58 5.45 -0.52
N THR A 158 -12.04 5.85 0.63
CA THR A 158 -12.09 7.24 1.10
C THR A 158 -11.32 8.21 0.18
N SER A 159 -10.42 7.69 -0.65
CA SER A 159 -9.68 8.47 -1.65
C SER A 159 -10.44 8.64 -2.97
N LEU A 160 -11.61 8.02 -3.14
CA LEU A 160 -12.39 8.14 -4.36
C LEU A 160 -12.75 9.61 -4.64
N PRO A 161 -12.53 10.10 -5.87
CA PRO A 161 -13.02 11.42 -6.28
C PRO A 161 -14.54 11.51 -6.14
N GLU A 162 -15.03 12.68 -5.75
CA GLU A 162 -16.47 12.95 -5.57
C GLU A 162 -17.30 12.53 -6.79
N LYS A 163 -16.81 12.81 -8.01
CA LYS A 163 -17.49 12.43 -9.26
C LYS A 163 -17.69 10.91 -9.35
N SER A 164 -16.68 10.13 -9.00
CA SER A 164 -16.72 8.67 -9.01
C SER A 164 -17.66 8.14 -7.92
N LEU A 165 -17.59 8.73 -6.71
CA LEU A 165 -18.51 8.36 -5.62
C LEU A 165 -19.97 8.63 -6.01
N VAL A 166 -20.26 9.78 -6.60
CA VAL A 166 -21.60 10.14 -7.08
C VAL A 166 -22.08 9.17 -8.17
N GLN A 167 -21.20 8.77 -9.09
CA GLN A 167 -21.53 7.76 -10.11
C GLN A 167 -21.84 6.41 -9.49
N LEU A 168 -21.11 6.01 -8.45
CA LEU A 168 -21.33 4.75 -7.73
C LEU A 168 -22.66 4.75 -6.98
N ILE A 169 -22.94 5.76 -6.14
CA ILE A 169 -24.14 5.80 -5.29
C ILE A 169 -25.45 6.08 -6.06
N LYS A 170 -25.37 6.61 -7.28
CA LYS A 170 -26.54 6.83 -8.15
C LYS A 170 -27.07 5.56 -8.81
N ARG A 171 -26.39 4.44 -8.64
CA ARG A 171 -26.77 3.17 -9.25
C ARG A 171 -27.90 2.52 -8.46
N ASP A 172 -28.96 2.17 -9.17
CA ASP A 172 -30.10 1.44 -8.59
C ASP A 172 -29.89 -0.09 -8.57
N ASP A 173 -28.80 -0.58 -9.16
CA ASP A 173 -28.49 -2.01 -9.29
C ASP A 173 -27.41 -2.52 -8.32
N LEU A 174 -26.98 -1.69 -7.36
CA LEU A 174 -26.02 -2.10 -6.33
C LEU A 174 -26.59 -3.24 -5.49
N GLN A 175 -25.87 -4.35 -5.43
CA GLN A 175 -26.20 -5.49 -4.56
C GLN A 175 -25.80 -5.24 -3.09
N MET A 176 -26.21 -4.10 -2.52
CA MET A 176 -25.89 -3.67 -1.16
C MET A 176 -27.08 -2.95 -0.52
N LYS A 177 -27.24 -3.03 0.80
CA LYS A 177 -28.32 -2.29 1.47
C LYS A 177 -28.00 -0.80 1.49
N GLU A 178 -29.00 0.05 1.28
CA GLU A 178 -28.83 1.51 1.32
C GLU A 178 -28.15 2.00 2.60
N ILE A 179 -28.49 1.40 3.76
CA ILE A 179 -27.88 1.80 5.04
C ILE A 179 -26.37 1.54 5.08
N GLU A 180 -25.90 0.45 4.46
CA GLU A 180 -24.47 0.11 4.42
C GLU A 180 -23.73 1.07 3.47
N VAL A 181 -24.36 1.45 2.34
CA VAL A 181 -23.84 2.49 1.45
C VAL A 181 -23.73 3.83 2.18
N TRP A 182 -24.77 4.22 2.94
CA TRP A 182 -24.77 5.45 3.73
C TRP A 182 -23.66 5.47 4.78
N GLU A 183 -23.37 4.34 5.43
CA GLU A 183 -22.29 4.23 6.41
C GLU A 183 -20.91 4.50 5.78
N HIS A 184 -20.64 3.96 4.59
CA HIS A 184 -19.40 4.23 3.86
C HIS A 184 -19.33 5.67 3.32
N VAL A 185 -20.46 6.24 2.88
CA VAL A 185 -20.50 7.67 2.50
C VAL A 185 -20.17 8.55 3.71
N LEU A 186 -20.63 8.20 4.91
CA LEU A 186 -20.24 8.92 6.14
C LEU A 186 -18.74 8.80 6.39
N GLU A 187 -18.16 7.60 6.27
CA GLU A 187 -16.70 7.39 6.37
C GLU A 187 -15.92 8.28 5.38
N TRP A 188 -16.37 8.35 4.13
CA TRP A 188 -15.82 9.25 3.11
C TRP A 188 -15.93 10.72 3.54
N ILE A 189 -17.08 11.16 4.06
CA ILE A 189 -17.25 12.53 4.56
C ILE A 189 -16.31 12.81 5.74
N PHE A 190 -16.19 11.87 6.68
CA PHE A 190 -15.28 12.00 7.82
C PHE A 190 -13.83 12.07 7.38
N SER A 191 -13.47 11.55 6.21
CA SER A 191 -12.12 11.60 5.64
C SER A 191 -11.73 12.96 5.02
N LEU A 192 -12.72 13.81 4.72
CA LEU A 192 -12.49 15.09 4.04
C LEU A 192 -11.65 16.07 4.87
N SER A 193 -10.98 17.01 4.20
CA SER A 193 -10.39 18.17 4.88
C SER A 193 -11.47 19.14 5.36
N SER A 194 -11.20 19.94 6.40
CA SER A 194 -12.15 20.96 6.88
C SER A 194 -12.58 21.94 5.77
N LYS A 195 -11.68 22.24 4.83
CA LYS A 195 -11.98 23.06 3.65
C LYS A 195 -12.98 22.37 2.73
N GLU A 196 -12.77 21.10 2.41
CA GLU A 196 -13.67 20.32 1.57
C GLU A 196 -15.02 20.10 2.23
N PHE A 197 -15.06 19.74 3.52
CA PHE A 197 -16.30 19.60 4.27
C PHE A 197 -17.13 20.89 4.22
N SER A 198 -16.49 22.05 4.46
CA SER A 198 -17.16 23.34 4.43
C SER A 198 -17.74 23.69 3.05
N GLN A 199 -17.07 23.29 1.97
CA GLN A 199 -17.52 23.58 0.60
C GLN A 199 -18.54 22.57 0.09
N LYS A 200 -18.32 21.27 0.35
CA LYS A 200 -19.04 20.16 -0.26
C LYS A 200 -20.21 19.64 0.59
N VAL A 201 -20.12 19.73 1.92
CA VAL A 201 -21.08 19.07 2.83
C VAL A 201 -21.95 20.07 3.57
N ARG A 202 -21.35 21.16 4.07
CA ARG A 202 -22.06 22.21 4.82
C ARG A 202 -23.29 22.80 4.10
N PRO A 203 -23.30 23.00 2.76
CA PRO A 203 -24.51 23.47 2.06
C PRO A 203 -25.71 22.52 2.22
N TYR A 204 -25.46 21.24 2.41
CA TYR A 204 -26.47 20.18 2.51
C TYR A 204 -26.85 19.82 3.95
N LYS A 205 -26.48 20.63 4.95
CA LYS A 205 -26.74 20.36 6.38
C LYS A 205 -28.19 19.95 6.70
N LYS A 206 -29.16 20.46 5.93
CA LYS A 206 -30.60 20.18 6.12
C LYS A 206 -30.99 18.73 5.78
N LEU A 207 -30.17 18.03 4.99
CA LEU A 207 -30.39 16.63 4.60
C LEU A 207 -29.88 15.66 5.67
N LEU A 208 -28.96 16.10 6.52
CA LEU A 208 -28.35 15.28 7.56
C LEU A 208 -29.16 15.41 8.85
N ARG A 209 -29.34 14.29 9.56
CA ARG A 209 -29.89 14.33 10.93
C ARG A 209 -29.01 15.23 11.79
N ARG A 210 -29.64 16.10 12.59
CA ARG A 210 -28.94 17.08 13.42
C ARG A 210 -27.75 16.48 14.17
N GLN A 211 -27.93 15.34 14.85
CA GLN A 211 -26.86 14.68 15.61
C GLN A 211 -25.65 14.27 14.74
N ILE A 212 -25.90 13.67 13.57
CA ILE A 212 -24.83 13.27 12.65
C ILE A 212 -24.09 14.51 12.14
N TYR A 213 -24.83 15.55 11.78
CA TYR A 213 -24.24 16.80 11.32
C TYR A 213 -23.40 17.49 12.40
N GLU A 214 -23.86 17.53 13.65
CA GLU A 214 -23.08 18.12 14.75
C GLU A 214 -21.79 17.30 15.01
N ASN A 215 -21.86 15.96 14.97
CA ASN A 215 -20.66 15.13 15.09
C ASN A 215 -19.68 15.36 13.93
N LEU A 216 -20.17 15.42 12.69
CA LEU A 216 -19.38 15.77 11.51
C LEU A 216 -18.78 17.17 11.63
N LEU A 217 -19.55 18.14 12.09
CA LEU A 217 -19.07 19.51 12.25
C LEU A 217 -17.96 19.56 13.30
N ASN A 218 -18.18 18.94 14.45
CA ASN A 218 -17.22 18.86 15.54
C ASN A 218 -15.92 18.20 15.10
N SER A 219 -15.99 17.09 14.36
CA SER A 219 -14.80 16.39 13.85
C SER A 219 -13.93 17.25 12.93
N HIS A 220 -14.49 18.28 12.30
CA HIS A 220 -13.78 19.19 11.39
C HIS A 220 -13.44 20.55 12.01
N LEU A 221 -14.02 20.89 13.17
CA LEU A 221 -13.79 22.15 13.88
C LEU A 221 -12.75 22.01 14.99
N ASP A 222 -12.88 20.98 15.83
CA ASP A 222 -12.06 20.82 17.02
C ASP A 222 -11.90 19.32 17.33
N PRO A 223 -10.66 18.78 17.20
CA PRO A 223 -10.39 17.36 17.44
C PRO A 223 -10.66 16.92 18.89
N ASP A 224 -10.65 17.85 19.85
CA ASP A 224 -10.81 17.55 21.28
C ASP A 224 -12.29 17.43 21.70
N ILE A 225 -13.25 17.75 20.82
CA ILE A 225 -14.68 17.60 21.11
C ILE A 225 -15.07 16.12 21.10
N LYS A 226 -15.75 15.66 22.15
CA LYS A 226 -16.26 14.28 22.23
C LYS A 226 -17.49 14.09 21.32
N PRO A 227 -17.65 12.93 20.67
CA PRO A 227 -18.87 12.59 19.96
C PRO A 227 -20.09 12.68 20.89
N ILE A 228 -21.20 13.22 20.37
CA ILE A 228 -22.45 13.38 21.12
C ILE A 228 -23.08 12.00 21.42
N ASP A 229 -22.78 10.99 20.60
CA ASP A 229 -23.18 9.59 20.74
C ASP A 229 -22.15 8.67 20.03
N ASN A 230 -22.18 7.36 20.33
CA ASN A 230 -21.41 6.36 19.59
C ASN A 230 -21.99 6.22 18.17
N ILE A 231 -21.38 6.86 17.18
CA ILE A 231 -21.66 6.55 15.77
C ILE A 231 -21.21 5.11 15.55
N LEU A 232 -22.17 4.21 15.34
CA LEU A 232 -21.88 2.84 14.93
C LEU A 232 -21.52 2.87 13.45
N LEU A 233 -20.23 2.77 13.16
CA LEU A 233 -19.72 2.51 11.81
C LEU A 233 -19.77 1.01 11.49
N PRO A 234 -19.56 0.64 10.21
CA PRO A 234 -19.53 -0.76 9.79
C PRO A 234 -18.57 -1.53 10.67
N ARG A 235 -19.09 -2.47 11.46
CA ARG A 235 -18.27 -3.22 12.41
C ARG A 235 -17.33 -4.13 11.63
N ASN A 236 -16.04 -3.97 11.88
CA ASN A 236 -15.02 -4.99 11.69
C ASN A 236 -15.01 -5.59 10.28
N ILE A 237 -14.45 -4.85 9.32
CA ILE A 237 -14.09 -5.44 8.05
C ILE A 237 -12.86 -6.33 8.30
N ARG A 238 -13.05 -7.65 8.33
CA ARG A 238 -11.95 -8.60 8.28
C ARG A 238 -11.36 -8.55 6.88
N PHE A 239 -10.14 -8.04 6.78
CA PHE A 239 -9.38 -8.13 5.54
C PHE A 239 -8.23 -9.12 5.70
N ASP A 240 -8.58 -10.40 5.61
CA ASP A 240 -7.57 -11.45 5.51
C ASP A 240 -6.71 -11.18 4.26
N GLY A 241 -5.38 -11.11 4.44
CA GLY A 241 -4.41 -10.99 3.33
C GLY A 241 -3.86 -9.59 3.02
N ILE A 242 -4.31 -8.52 3.69
CA ILE A 242 -3.75 -7.16 3.46
C ILE A 242 -2.42 -6.96 4.18
N ILE A 243 -2.33 -7.44 5.42
CA ILE A 243 -1.09 -7.44 6.21
C ILE A 243 -0.80 -8.90 6.55
N ASP A 244 0.41 -9.36 6.23
CA ASP A 244 0.92 -10.65 6.70
C ASP A 244 1.35 -10.49 8.17
N SER A 245 0.38 -10.58 9.09
CA SER A 245 0.61 -10.54 10.54
C SER A 245 -0.14 -11.65 11.27
N LYS A 246 0.48 -12.18 12.32
CA LYS A 246 -0.17 -13.05 13.31
C LYS A 246 -0.45 -12.34 14.64
N ILE A 247 0.06 -11.12 14.80
CA ILE A 247 0.00 -10.35 16.06
C ILE A 247 -1.04 -9.24 15.98
N ILE A 248 -1.06 -8.49 14.89
CA ILE A 248 -1.89 -7.28 14.75
C ILE A 248 -3.01 -7.45 13.73
N ASP A 249 -4.06 -6.65 13.92
CA ASP A 249 -5.10 -6.43 12.93
C ASP A 249 -4.90 -5.09 12.18
N LEU A 250 -5.85 -4.79 11.29
CA LEU A 250 -5.82 -3.55 10.53
C LEU A 250 -6.13 -2.29 11.34
N ASN A 251 -6.91 -2.41 12.41
CA ASN A 251 -7.22 -1.25 13.25
C ASN A 251 -5.93 -0.75 13.92
N MET A 252 -5.11 -1.67 14.42
CA MET A 252 -3.79 -1.34 14.97
C MET A 252 -2.87 -0.73 13.90
N ALA A 253 -2.80 -1.34 12.71
CA ALA A 253 -2.00 -0.80 11.61
C ALA A 253 -2.48 0.60 11.17
N SER A 254 -3.79 0.85 11.17
CA SER A 254 -4.39 2.14 10.88
C SER A 254 -4.01 3.19 11.93
N ILE A 255 -4.11 2.86 13.22
CA ILE A 255 -3.71 3.76 14.32
C ILE A 255 -2.25 4.18 14.16
N ILE A 256 -1.35 3.22 13.93
CA ILE A 256 0.06 3.51 13.68
C ILE A 256 0.24 4.38 12.44
N SER A 257 -0.45 4.08 11.34
CA SER A 257 -0.37 4.85 10.10
C SER A 257 -0.82 6.30 10.27
N ARG A 258 -1.90 6.53 11.02
CA ARG A 258 -2.39 7.88 11.35
C ARG A 258 -1.38 8.64 12.18
N TRP A 259 -0.76 7.99 13.17
CA TRP A 259 0.25 8.62 14.01
C TRP A 259 1.50 9.03 13.21
N ILE A 260 1.98 8.15 12.31
CA ILE A 260 3.13 8.44 11.42
C ILE A 260 2.84 9.68 10.56
N ASN A 261 1.64 9.76 9.95
CA ASN A 261 1.26 10.90 9.12
C ASN A 261 0.86 12.15 9.91
N LYS A 262 0.83 12.07 11.25
CA LYS A 262 0.31 13.13 12.13
C LYS A 262 -1.12 13.55 11.75
N VAL A 263 -1.92 12.58 11.28
CA VAL A 263 -3.33 12.75 10.90
C VAL A 263 -4.19 12.39 12.09
N ASP A 264 -5.10 13.27 12.47
CA ASP A 264 -6.08 13.02 13.53
C ASP A 264 -5.46 12.64 14.89
N VAL A 265 -4.22 13.07 15.13
CA VAL A 265 -3.51 12.90 16.41
C VAL A 265 -4.32 13.66 17.47
N ASN A 266 -4.92 12.92 18.40
CA ASN A 266 -5.85 13.39 19.44
C ASN A 266 -7.27 13.74 18.97
N CYS A 267 -7.69 13.34 17.77
CA CYS A 267 -9.09 13.51 17.35
C CYS A 267 -9.98 12.43 17.97
N ASN A 268 -11.01 12.84 18.73
CA ASN A 268 -11.98 11.89 19.29
C ASN A 268 -12.80 11.16 18.24
N PHE A 269 -12.77 11.61 16.98
CA PHE A 269 -13.43 10.96 15.83
C PHE A 269 -12.51 10.02 15.07
N SER A 270 -11.28 9.81 15.53
CA SER A 270 -10.29 8.97 14.84
C SER A 270 -10.70 7.50 14.68
N TYR A 271 -11.59 7.00 15.56
CA TYR A 271 -12.23 5.69 15.41
C TYR A 271 -13.15 5.60 14.18
N LEU A 272 -13.44 6.71 13.50
CA LEU A 272 -14.26 6.72 12.30
C LEU A 272 -13.48 6.47 11.02
N ARG A 273 -12.16 6.26 11.13
CA ARG A 273 -11.24 6.08 10.01
C ARG A 273 -10.49 4.74 10.14
N GLU A 274 -11.21 3.68 10.47
CA GLU A 274 -10.67 2.32 10.65
C GLU A 274 -9.98 1.79 9.37
N SER A 275 -10.38 2.28 8.21
CA SER A 275 -9.81 1.89 6.90
C SER A 275 -8.57 2.72 6.48
N TYR A 276 -8.10 3.67 7.30
CA TYR A 276 -6.96 4.52 6.93
C TYR A 276 -5.65 3.71 6.93
N LEU A 277 -5.22 3.26 5.75
CA LEU A 277 -3.99 2.48 5.58
C LEU A 277 -3.19 2.92 4.34
N PRO A 278 -2.59 4.14 4.35
CA PRO A 278 -1.83 4.68 3.22
C PRO A 278 -0.50 3.95 2.97
N TYR A 279 -0.14 3.01 3.83
CA TYR A 279 1.12 2.28 3.76
C TYR A 279 0.91 0.79 3.48
N LYS A 280 1.94 0.19 2.88
CA LYS A 280 2.15 -1.24 2.86
C LYS A 280 3.07 -1.60 4.03
N PHE A 281 2.60 -2.51 4.89
CA PHE A 281 3.37 -3.09 5.99
C PHE A 281 4.09 -4.33 5.46
N GLN A 282 5.34 -4.17 5.05
CA GLN A 282 6.14 -5.29 4.56
C GLN A 282 6.79 -6.00 5.75
N LEU A 283 6.37 -7.23 6.04
CA LEU A 283 6.96 -8.05 7.09
C LEU A 283 8.43 -8.33 6.79
N LEU A 284 9.33 -7.90 7.67
CA LEU A 284 10.75 -8.19 7.63
C LEU A 284 11.05 -9.46 8.45
N LEU A 285 10.58 -9.49 9.69
CA LEU A 285 10.90 -10.52 10.67
C LEU A 285 9.64 -10.91 11.43
N ARG A 286 9.46 -12.22 11.68
CA ARG A 286 8.49 -12.76 12.64
C ARG A 286 9.21 -13.74 13.56
N GLY A 287 9.18 -13.52 14.87
CA GLY A 287 9.91 -14.32 15.85
C GLY A 287 9.62 -15.82 15.73
N SER A 288 8.34 -16.21 15.63
CA SER A 288 7.96 -17.62 15.45
C SER A 288 8.47 -18.26 14.16
N ARG A 289 8.84 -17.46 13.15
CA ARG A 289 9.32 -17.91 11.83
C ARG A 289 10.83 -17.86 11.73
N ASP A 290 11.43 -16.77 12.21
CA ASP A 290 12.82 -16.41 11.99
C ASP A 290 13.71 -16.66 13.22
N GLY A 291 13.13 -16.72 14.42
CA GLY A 291 13.83 -16.84 15.70
C GLY A 291 13.86 -15.53 16.50
N PHE A 292 14.36 -15.62 17.74
CA PHE A 292 14.32 -14.54 18.73
C PHE A 292 15.71 -14.03 19.12
N THR A 293 16.65 -14.02 18.17
CA THR A 293 18.06 -13.65 18.42
C THR A 293 18.39 -12.25 17.87
N PRO A 294 19.27 -11.47 18.55
CA PRO A 294 19.77 -10.20 18.00
C PRO A 294 20.37 -10.35 16.60
N LYS A 295 21.14 -11.42 16.36
CA LYS A 295 21.75 -11.70 15.07
C LYS A 295 20.70 -11.76 13.95
N ARG A 296 19.60 -12.47 14.18
CA ARG A 296 18.54 -12.59 13.17
C ARG A 296 17.84 -11.26 12.92
N PHE A 297 17.62 -10.48 13.97
CA PHE A 297 17.09 -9.13 13.85
C PHE A 297 17.96 -8.25 12.95
N HIS A 298 19.26 -8.18 13.22
CA HIS A 298 20.19 -7.38 12.44
C HIS A 298 20.33 -7.85 10.99
N GLU A 299 20.38 -9.17 10.74
CA GLU A 299 20.40 -9.73 9.38
C GLU A 299 19.21 -9.28 8.51
N LEU A 300 18.04 -9.09 9.12
CA LEU A 300 16.80 -8.78 8.41
C LEU A 300 16.44 -7.28 8.43
N CYS A 301 16.84 -6.55 9.46
CA CYS A 301 16.36 -5.19 9.74
C CYS A 301 17.43 -4.10 9.57
N ASP A 302 18.72 -4.42 9.67
CA ASP A 302 19.77 -3.39 9.53
C ASP A 302 19.72 -2.71 8.16
N GLY A 303 19.94 -1.39 8.16
CA GLY A 303 19.89 -0.56 6.95
C GLY A 303 18.48 -0.27 6.41
N LYS A 304 17.41 -0.82 7.03
CA LYS A 304 16.02 -0.56 6.65
C LYS A 304 15.45 0.62 7.45
N PRO A 305 15.04 1.73 6.79
CA PRO A 305 14.35 2.83 7.47
C PRO A 305 12.85 2.57 7.57
N TYR A 306 12.17 3.40 8.35
CA TYR A 306 10.70 3.40 8.52
C TYR A 306 10.19 2.05 9.00
N THR A 307 10.68 1.60 10.15
CA THR A 307 10.30 0.31 10.70
C THR A 307 9.36 0.47 11.88
N VAL A 308 8.47 -0.51 12.04
CA VAL A 308 7.62 -0.66 13.23
C VAL A 308 7.78 -2.07 13.77
N THR A 309 7.93 -2.16 15.08
CA THR A 309 8.01 -3.44 15.81
C THR A 309 6.75 -3.60 16.64
N PHE A 310 6.14 -4.79 16.59
CA PHE A 310 5.04 -5.22 17.45
C PHE A 310 5.46 -6.43 18.26
N ILE A 311 5.22 -6.42 19.56
CA ILE A 311 5.61 -7.45 20.51
C ILE A 311 4.36 -7.90 21.25
N LYS A 312 3.98 -9.17 21.12
CA LYS A 312 2.86 -9.75 21.84
C LYS A 312 3.32 -10.17 23.23
N VAL A 313 2.84 -9.48 24.26
CA VAL A 313 3.21 -9.78 25.65
C VAL A 313 2.56 -11.10 26.07
N LYS A 314 3.36 -12.01 26.64
CA LYS A 314 2.90 -13.34 27.04
C LYS A 314 1.98 -13.27 28.25
N GLY A 315 0.86 -13.97 28.16
CA GLY A 315 -0.13 -14.04 29.25
C GLY A 315 -0.92 -12.74 29.46
N ALA A 316 -0.83 -11.79 28.53
CA ALA A 316 -1.60 -10.56 28.52
C ALA A 316 -2.25 -10.35 27.16
N GLU A 317 -3.39 -9.66 27.13
CA GLU A 317 -4.03 -9.18 25.90
C GLU A 317 -3.39 -7.87 25.40
N GLU A 318 -2.07 -7.76 25.59
CA GLU A 318 -1.30 -6.54 25.41
C GLU A 318 -0.29 -6.71 24.27
N ILE A 319 -0.26 -5.75 23.36
CA ILE A 319 0.72 -5.66 22.29
C ILE A 319 1.45 -4.33 22.45
N ILE A 320 2.76 -4.38 22.66
CA ILE A 320 3.60 -3.18 22.78
C ILE A 320 4.56 -3.07 21.59
N GLY A 321 5.10 -1.90 21.35
CA GLY A 321 5.97 -1.71 20.20
C GLY A 321 6.53 -0.32 20.05
N GLY A 322 7.30 -0.15 18.99
CA GLY A 322 7.92 1.13 18.66
C GLY A 322 8.04 1.32 17.16
N TYR A 323 8.03 2.58 16.74
CA TYR A 323 8.28 3.00 15.38
C TYR A 323 9.54 3.87 15.33
N ASP A 324 10.33 3.66 14.28
CA ASP A 324 11.48 4.50 13.97
C ASP A 324 11.56 4.84 12.47
N PRO A 325 11.68 6.12 12.11
CA PRO A 325 11.90 6.51 10.73
C PRO A 325 13.35 6.26 10.26
N LEU A 326 14.31 6.13 11.18
CA LEU A 326 15.72 5.93 10.84
C LEU A 326 16.03 4.44 10.61
N LYS A 327 17.28 4.17 10.21
CA LYS A 327 17.77 2.83 9.91
C LYS A 327 18.32 2.20 11.17
N TRP A 328 18.02 0.92 11.38
CA TRP A 328 18.73 0.11 12.35
C TRP A 328 20.18 -0.11 11.94
N GLU A 329 21.04 -0.20 12.95
CA GLU A 329 22.44 -0.59 12.83
C GLU A 329 22.83 -1.50 14.01
N SER A 330 23.98 -2.14 13.89
CA SER A 330 24.61 -2.99 14.91
C SER A 330 25.98 -2.46 15.35
N SER A 331 26.32 -1.23 14.95
CA SER A 331 27.60 -0.55 15.20
C SER A 331 27.81 -0.12 16.66
N GLY A 332 26.73 -0.11 17.45
CA GLY A 332 26.70 0.38 18.83
C GLY A 332 26.44 1.88 18.91
N GLY A 333 25.71 2.30 19.95
CA GLY A 333 25.50 3.71 20.27
C GLY A 333 24.05 4.16 20.19
N TRP A 334 23.84 5.39 20.62
CA TRP A 334 22.52 6.03 20.64
C TRP A 334 22.23 6.72 19.31
N VAL A 335 21.01 6.54 18.83
CA VAL A 335 20.49 7.19 17.64
C VAL A 335 19.69 8.43 18.04
N VAL A 336 19.95 9.54 17.35
CA VAL A 336 19.28 10.82 17.58
C VAL A 336 18.08 10.94 16.65
N THR A 337 16.87 11.04 17.21
CA THR A 337 15.66 11.36 16.46
C THR A 337 14.59 11.96 17.36
N LYS A 338 13.70 12.75 16.76
CA LYS A 338 12.51 13.32 17.41
C LYS A 338 11.20 12.72 16.90
N ASP A 339 11.29 11.86 15.90
CA ASP A 339 10.14 11.33 15.16
C ASP A 339 9.94 9.82 15.44
N SER A 340 10.65 9.26 16.43
CA SER A 340 10.35 7.93 16.99
C SER A 340 9.30 8.02 18.09
N PHE A 341 8.57 6.92 18.29
CA PHE A 341 7.58 6.79 19.35
C PHE A 341 7.39 5.32 19.72
N ILE A 342 6.90 5.09 20.93
CA ILE A 342 6.48 3.78 21.42
C ILE A 342 4.98 3.76 21.66
N PHE A 343 4.40 2.57 21.69
CA PHE A 343 2.97 2.39 21.87
C PHE A 343 2.61 1.10 22.62
N SER A 344 1.39 1.08 23.15
CA SER A 344 0.74 -0.09 23.72
C SER A 344 -0.72 -0.17 23.26
N PHE A 345 -1.14 -1.37 22.86
CA PHE A 345 -2.50 -1.73 22.51
C PHE A 345 -3.02 -2.77 23.50
N ASN A 346 -4.29 -2.65 23.85
CA ASN A 346 -5.06 -3.71 24.49
C ASN A 346 -6.01 -4.31 23.45
N ASN A 347 -5.94 -5.62 23.20
CA ASN A 347 -6.80 -6.30 22.21
C ASN A 347 -8.29 -6.11 22.50
N ASN A 348 -8.67 -5.93 23.77
CA ASN A 348 -10.06 -5.71 24.17
C ASN A 348 -10.49 -4.23 24.05
N ASP A 349 -9.55 -3.30 23.87
CA ASP A 349 -9.81 -1.87 23.84
C ASP A 349 -8.78 -1.11 22.97
N ILE A 350 -8.76 -1.45 21.68
CA ILE A 350 -7.80 -0.88 20.71
C ILE A 350 -7.95 0.64 20.58
N LYS A 351 -9.14 1.19 20.86
CA LYS A 351 -9.44 2.63 20.74
C LYS A 351 -8.68 3.48 21.77
N ASN A 352 -8.33 2.89 22.90
CA ASN A 352 -7.59 3.55 23.98
C ASN A 352 -6.09 3.22 23.93
N ALA A 353 -5.55 2.98 22.73
CA ALA A 353 -4.12 2.80 22.51
C ALA A 353 -3.31 3.93 23.12
N ILE A 354 -2.24 3.58 23.84
CA ILE A 354 -1.31 4.56 24.40
C ILE A 354 -0.20 4.74 23.39
N ILE A 355 0.03 5.98 22.95
CA ILE A 355 1.19 6.35 22.13
C ILE A 355 1.98 7.41 22.87
N SER A 356 3.31 7.23 22.91
CA SER A 356 4.23 8.11 23.60
C SER A 356 5.39 8.47 22.68
N ASN A 357 5.57 9.77 22.41
CA ASN A 357 6.69 10.22 21.61
C ASN A 357 7.98 10.23 22.44
N ILE A 358 9.11 10.24 21.76
CA ILE A 358 10.41 10.39 22.39
C ILE A 358 10.56 11.81 23.00
N GLU A 359 10.89 11.88 24.29
CA GLU A 359 11.19 13.13 25.00
C GLU A 359 12.70 13.41 24.94
N LYS A 360 13.52 12.39 25.21
CA LYS A 360 14.99 12.46 25.20
C LYS A 360 15.55 12.09 23.83
N THR A 361 15.46 13.03 22.89
CA THR A 361 15.74 12.81 21.45
C THR A 361 17.17 12.37 21.12
N ASN A 362 18.15 12.59 22.00
CA ASN A 362 19.53 12.16 21.82
C ASN A 362 19.79 10.69 22.19
N GLU A 363 18.82 10.03 22.81
CA GLU A 363 18.87 8.64 23.27
C GLU A 363 17.58 7.91 22.86
N ALA A 364 17.19 8.10 21.59
CA ALA A 364 15.90 7.62 21.10
C ALA A 364 15.89 6.11 20.84
N LEU A 365 16.99 5.58 20.29
CA LEU A 365 17.19 4.16 20.04
C LEU A 365 18.63 3.77 20.36
N TYR A 366 18.85 2.49 20.69
CA TYR A 366 20.18 1.96 20.91
C TYR A 366 20.52 0.81 19.95
N CYS A 367 21.54 1.02 19.11
CA CYS A 367 21.90 0.12 18.00
C CYS A 367 23.03 -0.85 18.38
N GLY A 368 22.89 -1.58 19.48
CA GLY A 368 23.90 -2.55 19.93
C GLY A 368 23.77 -3.92 19.26
N SER A 369 24.88 -4.58 18.90
CA SER A 369 24.86 -5.92 18.26
C SER A 369 24.22 -7.05 19.08
N LYS A 370 24.04 -6.82 20.39
CA LYS A 370 23.37 -7.74 21.33
C LYS A 370 21.93 -7.35 21.61
N ASN A 371 21.47 -6.27 21.02
CA ASN A 371 20.13 -5.75 21.16
C ASN A 371 19.33 -6.17 19.93
N GLY A 372 18.06 -6.47 20.13
CA GLY A 372 17.08 -6.49 19.05
C GLY A 372 16.54 -5.07 18.84
N PRO A 373 15.22 -4.94 18.68
CA PRO A 373 14.56 -3.66 18.82
C PRO A 373 14.83 -3.05 20.21
N ASP A 374 15.47 -1.88 20.22
CA ASP A 374 15.72 -1.09 21.42
C ASP A 374 15.28 0.36 21.18
N PHE A 375 14.10 0.67 21.70
CA PHE A 375 13.49 1.99 21.65
C PHE A 375 13.72 2.73 22.98
N ALA A 376 14.86 2.52 23.64
CA ALA A 376 15.28 3.09 24.93
C ALA A 376 14.43 2.67 26.16
N ASP A 377 13.11 2.71 26.04
CA ASP A 377 12.14 2.33 27.06
C ASP A 377 11.58 0.92 26.82
N ILE A 378 11.66 0.40 25.59
CA ILE A 378 11.41 -1.01 25.23
C ILE A 378 12.74 -1.60 24.77
N ILE A 379 13.24 -2.61 25.48
CA ILE A 379 14.56 -3.20 25.25
C ILE A 379 14.42 -4.71 25.09
N LEU A 380 14.85 -5.25 23.95
CA LEU A 380 15.09 -6.67 23.72
C LEU A 380 16.59 -6.92 23.68
N TRP A 381 17.13 -7.69 24.63
CA TRP A 381 18.57 -7.90 24.75
C TRP A 381 18.93 -9.35 25.06
N ALA A 382 20.09 -9.79 24.56
CA ALA A 382 20.67 -11.10 24.87
C ALA A 382 22.14 -10.98 25.30
N HIS A 383 22.63 -11.94 26.10
CA HIS A 383 24.05 -12.01 26.47
C HIS A 383 24.98 -12.20 25.26
N ASN A 384 24.48 -12.86 24.23
CA ASN A 384 25.16 -13.19 22.98
C ASN A 384 24.20 -12.95 21.80
N GLU A 385 24.72 -12.42 20.69
CA GLU A 385 23.97 -12.17 19.46
C GLU A 385 23.26 -13.41 18.89
N SER A 386 23.78 -14.61 19.16
CA SER A 386 23.27 -15.87 18.65
C SER A 386 22.34 -16.61 19.61
N THR A 387 22.11 -16.09 20.81
CA THR A 387 21.16 -16.65 21.78
C THR A 387 19.87 -15.86 21.78
N ASP A 388 18.76 -16.52 22.13
CA ASP A 388 17.47 -15.85 22.27
C ASP A 388 17.55 -14.71 23.31
N TYR A 389 16.68 -13.70 23.15
CA TYR A 389 16.57 -12.60 24.09
C TYR A 389 16.38 -13.10 25.52
N THR A 390 17.30 -12.73 26.40
CA THR A 390 17.29 -13.11 27.83
C THR A 390 16.72 -12.02 28.72
N SER A 391 16.65 -10.78 28.22
CA SER A 391 16.12 -9.63 28.95
C SER A 391 15.18 -8.84 28.05
N LEU A 392 13.91 -8.79 28.43
CA LEU A 392 12.90 -7.94 27.82
C LEU A 392 12.40 -6.96 28.87
N VAL A 393 12.59 -5.66 28.61
CA VAL A 393 12.29 -4.60 29.57
C VAL A 393 11.39 -3.56 28.93
N CYS A 394 10.33 -3.16 29.63
CA CYS A 394 9.53 -2.00 29.27
C CYS A 394 9.43 -1.07 30.49
N LYS A 395 10.06 0.11 30.44
CA LYS A 395 10.07 1.06 31.57
C LYS A 395 10.18 2.51 31.08
N LYS A 396 9.34 3.40 31.60
CA LYS A 396 9.40 4.83 31.26
C LYS A 396 10.70 5.46 31.73
N ARG A 397 11.53 5.93 30.79
CA ARG A 397 12.78 6.65 31.07
C ARG A 397 13.03 7.78 30.07
N HIS A 398 12.72 7.57 28.79
CA HIS A 398 13.07 8.47 27.67
C HIS A 398 11.85 9.00 26.91
N HIS A 399 10.69 8.36 27.04
CA HIS A 399 9.46 8.75 26.35
C HIS A 399 8.51 9.56 27.25
N GLU A 400 7.62 10.37 26.65
CA GLU A 400 6.71 11.28 27.37
C GLU A 400 5.83 10.60 28.44
N LYS A 401 5.33 9.39 28.17
CA LYS A 401 4.34 8.67 28.96
C LYS A 401 4.80 7.23 29.19
N SER A 402 4.39 6.65 30.32
CA SER A 402 4.46 5.20 30.47
C SER A 402 3.40 4.55 29.60
N ILE A 403 3.76 3.48 28.91
CA ILE A 403 2.86 2.72 28.02
C ILE A 403 2.31 1.46 28.69
N ARG A 404 2.71 1.15 29.93
CA ARG A 404 2.27 -0.03 30.68
C ARG A 404 2.06 0.32 32.15
N ASP A 405 1.05 -0.26 32.77
CA ASP A 405 0.86 -0.16 34.22
C ASP A 405 1.93 -0.94 34.98
N ALA A 406 2.33 -2.11 34.45
CA ALA A 406 3.36 -2.97 35.01
C ALA A 406 4.72 -2.72 34.34
N GLU A 407 5.49 -1.76 34.88
CA GLU A 407 6.85 -1.49 34.41
C GLU A 407 7.87 -2.57 34.82
N GLY A 408 8.90 -2.74 34.00
CA GLY A 408 10.03 -3.63 34.27
C GLY A 408 10.10 -4.79 33.27
N ASN A 409 10.46 -5.97 33.77
CA ASN A 409 10.70 -7.14 32.94
C ASN A 409 9.37 -7.75 32.47
N PHE A 410 9.35 -8.25 31.24
CA PHE A 410 8.22 -8.99 30.70
C PHE A 410 8.68 -10.20 29.89
N THR A 411 7.73 -11.01 29.44
CA THR A 411 7.97 -12.10 28.48
C THR A 411 7.05 -11.91 27.29
N MET A 412 7.45 -12.44 26.13
CA MET A 412 6.67 -12.33 24.90
C MET A 412 6.29 -13.70 24.37
N ASP A 413 5.16 -13.77 23.67
CA ASP A 413 4.76 -14.95 22.89
C ASP A 413 5.36 -14.92 21.48
N ASP A 414 5.38 -13.73 20.85
CA ASP A 414 5.97 -13.50 19.54
C ASP A 414 6.27 -12.00 19.33
N TYR A 415 7.03 -11.67 18.29
CA TYR A 415 7.20 -10.30 17.81
C TYR A 415 7.32 -10.25 16.28
N GLU A 416 6.91 -9.13 15.69
CA GLU A 416 6.99 -8.89 14.26
C GLU A 416 7.59 -7.51 14.00
N VAL A 417 8.47 -7.43 12.99
CA VAL A 417 9.04 -6.16 12.51
C VAL A 417 8.60 -5.95 11.07
N PHE A 418 8.02 -4.79 10.80
CA PHE A 418 7.58 -4.39 9.46
C PHE A 418 8.34 -3.18 8.98
N GLN A 419 8.62 -3.12 7.68
CA GLN A 419 8.99 -1.90 6.99
C GLN A 419 7.72 -1.23 6.42
N ILE A 420 7.60 0.07 6.66
CA ILE A 420 6.52 0.92 6.18
C ILE A 420 6.90 1.48 4.81
N LEU A 421 6.14 1.11 3.78
CA LEU A 421 6.31 1.61 2.42
C LEU A 421 5.08 2.40 2.00
N LYS A 422 5.28 3.56 1.34
CA LYS A 422 4.16 4.25 0.69
C LYS A 422 3.58 3.37 -0.42
N ARG A 423 2.24 3.36 -0.51
CA ARG A 423 1.51 2.66 -1.57
C ARG A 423 1.63 3.36 -2.92
#